data_AF-A0A9P8SSD6-F1
#
_entry.id   AF-A0A9P8SSD6-F1
#
_cell.length_a   1.000
_cell.length_b   1.000
_cell.length_c   1.000
_cell.angle_alpha   90.00
_cell.angle_beta   90.00
_cell.angle_gamma   90.00
#
_symmetry.space_group_name_H-M   'P 1'
#
loop_
_entity.id
_entity.type
_entity.pdbx_description
1 polymer ?
#
loop_
_entity_poly.entity_id
_entity_poly.type
_entity_poly.pdbx_seq_one_letter_code
_entity_poly.pdbx_strand_id
1 'polypeptide(L)'
;MKLAFALLELALTLGVAFSAPLPQPSRALLKKFTSLVVFGDSYTDNGVRSYKPPVPAESTKRSTGGRVWPSYIRQYTGANIYDYAWSGAVCDAVVANTVRNGIKQNQIPTFLEDNIYVSDITGQPTLINPPDETVYAIWIGTNDIGYGGFLTEVQPAGMSLTYMTDCVYAQLDRLYAIGARAFVLMNMAPLDLTPLYALPQNGGSLDAQYWTDKAAYDSNITRSSEKMRQYVTMVNAIYDYQTPYDVVVANRYPHSRFAVYDVHALMTDIWENPSQYLNGTVPYNVTSSVYRCGSPCTSNAVRDSYLWYDDLHPSEQTDRIIAREFVNIVRGKILPTETAILPQEDVFRASYNRIEFLKAYFSHIQSPHIQQRFKAELLHPIEEFQALVTTEYTLLFKDAFPHRVNEAAGLPEPQRAQAREGVNRLLRKLDMLNGNITAWAYQNAKVDLRQVDARENILTQGEAIWARRFRSIKEDIDALLEQFSYYGQPLQYVGSLCHGTRGRHKGKSAINMDDCDVDLFVVHAEEWRRHLPVIRDRFPENFSNGKIYPLGTHMHELQNLSHAVGHALAANLTGRVGKSWRFIENTEIVLREIDAY
;
A
#
# COMPACT_ATOMS: atom_id res chain seq x y z
N MET A 1 39.66 -24.97 58.42
CA MET A 1 39.69 -24.55 57.00
C MET A 1 39.11 -25.65 56.13
N LYS A 2 37.83 -25.55 55.77
CA LYS A 2 37.16 -26.26 54.66
C LYS A 2 35.70 -25.81 54.67
N LEU A 3 35.22 -25.29 53.55
CA LEU A 3 33.82 -25.42 53.11
C LEU A 3 33.76 -24.93 51.67
N ALA A 4 33.69 -25.89 50.75
CA ALA A 4 33.37 -25.69 49.35
C ALA A 4 31.84 -25.67 49.23
N PHE A 5 31.29 -24.60 48.67
CA PHE A 5 29.87 -24.51 48.36
C PHE A 5 29.66 -24.92 46.90
N ALA A 6 28.95 -26.04 46.73
CA ALA A 6 28.24 -26.37 45.53
C ALA A 6 27.02 -25.44 45.39
N LEU A 7 26.79 -24.87 44.21
CA LEU A 7 25.52 -24.27 43.86
C LEU A 7 25.12 -24.73 42.46
N LEU A 8 23.95 -25.36 42.49
CA LEU A 8 23.19 -25.98 41.42
C LEU A 8 22.71 -24.88 40.45
N GLU A 9 23.12 -24.92 39.18
CA GLU A 9 22.45 -24.13 38.13
C GLU A 9 21.13 -24.81 37.78
N LEU A 10 20.05 -24.32 38.37
CA LEU A 10 18.69 -24.64 37.97
C LEU A 10 18.35 -23.78 36.74
N ALA A 11 18.52 -24.34 35.55
CA ALA A 11 18.05 -23.73 34.30
C ALA A 11 16.51 -23.68 34.31
N LEU A 12 15.93 -22.59 34.80
CA LEU A 12 14.55 -22.22 34.47
C LEU A 12 14.55 -21.60 33.07
N THR A 13 14.22 -22.40 32.07
CA THR A 13 13.71 -21.90 30.79
C THR A 13 12.34 -21.27 31.02
N LEU A 14 12.31 -20.02 31.45
CA LEU A 14 11.13 -19.17 31.27
C LEU A 14 11.08 -18.81 29.78
N GLY A 15 10.36 -19.62 29.02
CA GLY A 15 9.91 -19.24 27.68
C GLY A 15 9.05 -17.99 27.79
N VAL A 16 9.66 -16.82 27.68
CA VAL A 16 8.93 -15.58 27.44
C VAL A 16 8.47 -15.67 26.00
N ALA A 17 7.20 -16.03 25.81
CA ALA A 17 6.52 -15.90 24.55
C ALA A 17 6.74 -14.47 24.04
N PHE A 18 7.45 -14.34 22.91
CA PHE A 18 7.53 -13.09 22.17
C PHE A 18 6.10 -12.65 21.86
N SER A 19 5.58 -11.72 22.65
CA SER A 19 4.37 -11.00 22.30
C SER A 19 4.75 -10.04 21.20
N ALA A 20 4.56 -10.48 19.96
CA ALA A 20 4.75 -9.64 18.78
C ALA A 20 3.94 -8.33 18.96
N PRO A 21 4.50 -7.17 18.62
CA PRO A 21 3.79 -5.90 18.71
C PRO A 21 2.55 -5.93 17.81
N LEU A 22 1.38 -5.63 18.38
CA LEU A 22 0.11 -5.57 17.67
C LEU A 22 0.18 -4.52 16.54
N PRO A 23 -0.24 -4.86 15.30
CA PRO A 23 -0.42 -3.88 14.21
C PRO A 23 -1.41 -2.78 14.63
N GLN A 24 -1.28 -1.55 14.13
CA GLN A 24 -2.39 -0.58 14.22
C GLN A 24 -3.66 -1.22 13.61
N PRO A 25 -4.86 -1.00 14.16
CA PRO A 25 -6.07 -1.56 13.57
C PRO A 25 -6.27 -0.88 12.23
N SER A 26 -5.95 -1.61 11.16
CA SER A 26 -6.53 -1.28 9.87
C SER A 26 -8.04 -1.44 10.07
N ARG A 27 -8.81 -0.43 9.65
CA ARG A 27 -10.26 -0.49 9.82
C ARG A 27 -10.75 -1.63 8.95
N ALA A 28 -11.15 -2.73 9.58
CA ALA A 28 -11.68 -3.89 8.90
C ALA A 28 -12.71 -3.47 7.85
N LEU A 29 -12.59 -4.03 6.65
CA LEU A 29 -13.51 -3.76 5.54
C LEU A 29 -14.94 -4.03 6.00
N LEU A 30 -15.15 -5.04 6.84
CA LEU A 30 -16.42 -5.33 7.48
C LEU A 30 -16.25 -5.60 8.98
N LYS A 31 -17.27 -5.29 9.78
CA LYS A 31 -17.29 -5.67 11.21
C LYS A 31 -17.43 -7.18 11.37
N LYS A 32 -18.17 -7.81 10.47
CA LYS A 32 -18.41 -9.24 10.40
C LYS A 32 -18.35 -9.66 8.93
N PHE A 33 -17.65 -10.75 8.64
CA PHE A 33 -17.48 -11.27 7.29
C PHE A 33 -18.12 -12.66 7.23
N THR A 34 -19.27 -12.76 6.57
CA THR A 34 -20.00 -14.03 6.43
C THR A 34 -20.13 -14.47 5.00
N SER A 35 -19.89 -13.61 4.01
CA SER A 35 -20.05 -13.96 2.61
C SER A 35 -19.08 -13.25 1.68
N LEU A 36 -18.65 -13.95 0.63
CA LEU A 36 -17.83 -13.45 -0.46
C LEU A 36 -18.54 -13.75 -1.77
N VAL A 37 -18.76 -12.73 -2.59
CA VAL A 37 -19.13 -12.88 -3.99
C VAL A 37 -17.92 -12.50 -4.82
N VAL A 38 -17.45 -13.38 -5.69
CA VAL A 38 -16.22 -13.17 -6.45
C VAL A 38 -16.45 -13.38 -7.95
N PHE A 39 -15.80 -12.52 -8.74
CA PHE A 39 -15.79 -12.53 -10.19
C PHE A 39 -14.34 -12.54 -10.68
N GLY A 40 -14.09 -13.15 -11.82
CA GLY A 40 -12.72 -13.24 -12.33
C GLY A 40 -12.51 -14.29 -13.41
N ASP A 41 -11.27 -14.75 -13.53
CA ASP A 41 -10.86 -15.70 -14.56
C ASP A 41 -10.40 -17.06 -13.99
N SER A 42 -9.46 -17.71 -14.67
CA SER A 42 -8.91 -19.00 -14.26
C SER A 42 -8.17 -18.95 -12.92
N TYR A 43 -7.75 -17.78 -12.45
CA TYR A 43 -7.09 -17.64 -11.15
C TYR A 43 -8.08 -17.81 -9.99
N THR A 44 -9.39 -17.72 -10.28
CA THR A 44 -10.46 -17.74 -9.27
C THR A 44 -11.42 -18.90 -9.48
N ASP A 45 -11.70 -19.31 -10.71
CA ASP A 45 -12.78 -20.23 -11.09
C ASP A 45 -12.73 -21.62 -10.40
N ASN A 46 -13.70 -21.89 -9.52
CA ASN A 46 -13.91 -23.17 -8.81
C ASN A 46 -14.76 -24.22 -9.58
N GLY A 47 -15.30 -23.87 -10.75
CA GLY A 47 -16.13 -24.72 -11.60
C GLY A 47 -17.64 -24.63 -11.40
N VAL A 48 -18.12 -23.86 -10.42
CA VAL A 48 -19.55 -23.57 -10.25
C VAL A 48 -19.97 -22.48 -11.24
N ARG A 49 -21.19 -22.59 -11.79
CA ARG A 49 -21.69 -21.70 -12.85
C ARG A 49 -22.99 -20.99 -12.50
N SER A 50 -23.76 -21.56 -11.57
CA SER A 50 -24.92 -20.93 -10.97
C SER A 50 -25.10 -21.51 -9.58
N TYR A 51 -25.65 -20.68 -8.70
CA TYR A 51 -25.99 -21.02 -7.33
C TYR A 51 -27.50 -21.24 -7.16
N LYS A 52 -28.29 -21.28 -8.24
CA LYS A 52 -29.66 -21.79 -8.20
C LYS A 52 -29.66 -23.32 -8.01
N PRO A 53 -30.49 -23.89 -7.13
CA PRO A 53 -30.53 -25.34 -6.92
C PRO A 53 -30.96 -26.10 -8.20
N PRO A 54 -30.39 -27.28 -8.47
CA PRO A 54 -29.32 -27.94 -7.71
C PRO A 54 -27.94 -27.31 -7.96
N VAL A 55 -27.24 -26.96 -6.87
CA VAL A 55 -25.90 -26.36 -6.95
C VAL A 55 -24.85 -27.47 -7.05
N PRO A 56 -23.98 -27.48 -8.09
CA PRO A 56 -22.94 -28.48 -8.21
C PRO A 56 -21.86 -28.29 -7.12
N ALA A 57 -21.17 -29.38 -6.78
CA ALA A 57 -20.02 -29.31 -5.88
C ALA A 57 -18.84 -28.58 -6.56
N GLU A 58 -18.11 -27.78 -5.79
CA GLU A 58 -16.86 -27.16 -6.25
C GLU A 58 -15.84 -28.23 -6.63
N SER A 59 -15.11 -28.00 -7.72
CA SER A 59 -14.05 -28.92 -8.13
C SER A 59 -12.76 -28.67 -7.33
N THR A 60 -12.08 -29.76 -6.97
CA THR A 60 -10.76 -29.73 -6.32
C THR A 60 -9.60 -29.91 -7.30
N LYS A 61 -9.89 -29.87 -8.61
CA LYS A 61 -8.91 -30.01 -9.70
C LYS A 61 -9.10 -28.84 -10.67
N ARG A 62 -8.64 -27.66 -10.25
CA ARG A 62 -8.71 -26.42 -11.03
C ARG A 62 -7.34 -26.06 -11.64
N SER A 63 -7.25 -24.90 -12.25
CA SER A 63 -6.05 -24.28 -12.85
C SER A 63 -4.82 -24.28 -11.94
N THR A 64 -5.00 -24.22 -10.63
CA THR A 64 -3.92 -24.26 -9.62
C THR A 64 -3.39 -25.67 -9.30
N GLY A 65 -3.97 -26.69 -9.95
CA GLY A 65 -3.74 -28.12 -9.67
C GLY A 65 -4.47 -28.63 -8.44
N GLY A 66 -5.33 -27.81 -7.85
CA GLY A 66 -5.99 -28.06 -6.58
C GLY A 66 -7.24 -27.18 -6.42
N ARG A 67 -7.54 -26.80 -5.18
CA ARG A 67 -8.57 -25.80 -4.87
C ARG A 67 -8.03 -24.39 -5.11
N VAL A 68 -8.88 -23.52 -5.63
CA VAL A 68 -8.62 -22.09 -5.83
C VAL A 68 -8.74 -21.29 -4.53
N TRP A 69 -8.12 -20.11 -4.49
CA TRP A 69 -8.09 -19.22 -3.31
C TRP A 69 -9.47 -18.98 -2.64
N PRO A 70 -10.62 -18.82 -3.34
CA PRO A 70 -11.90 -18.58 -2.66
C PRO A 70 -12.35 -19.80 -1.84
N SER A 71 -12.06 -21.02 -2.29
CA SER A 71 -12.35 -22.23 -1.53
C SER A 71 -11.56 -22.29 -0.22
N TYR A 72 -10.34 -21.74 -0.18
CA TYR A 72 -9.55 -21.64 1.04
C TYR A 72 -10.11 -20.59 2.01
N ILE A 73 -10.70 -19.50 1.51
CA ILE A 73 -11.41 -18.54 2.37
C ILE A 73 -12.58 -19.22 3.07
N ARG A 74 -13.37 -20.04 2.37
CA ARG A 74 -14.42 -20.85 3.02
C ARG A 74 -13.83 -21.70 4.14
N GLN A 75 -12.71 -22.37 3.88
CA GLN A 75 -12.05 -23.21 4.88
C GLN A 75 -11.55 -22.40 6.09
N TYR A 76 -11.00 -21.19 5.88
CA TYR A 76 -10.40 -20.38 6.94
C TYR A 76 -11.42 -19.61 7.77
N THR A 77 -12.61 -19.36 7.23
CA THR A 77 -13.58 -18.43 7.83
C THR A 77 -14.96 -19.02 8.05
N GLY A 78 -15.32 -20.08 7.33
CA GLY A 78 -16.70 -20.59 7.28
C GLY A 78 -17.67 -19.72 6.45
N ALA A 79 -17.17 -18.69 5.76
CA ALA A 79 -18.02 -17.81 4.95
C ALA A 79 -18.67 -18.54 3.76
N ASN A 80 -19.84 -18.04 3.35
CA ASN A 80 -20.46 -18.44 2.09
C ASN A 80 -19.67 -17.84 0.93
N ILE A 81 -19.20 -18.67 0.00
CA ILE A 81 -18.45 -18.24 -1.18
C ILE A 81 -19.28 -18.50 -2.43
N TYR A 82 -19.53 -17.42 -3.16
CA TYR A 82 -20.25 -17.39 -4.43
C TYR A 82 -19.29 -16.95 -5.52
N ASP A 83 -18.69 -17.93 -6.20
CA ASP A 83 -17.70 -17.76 -7.23
C ASP A 83 -18.34 -17.87 -8.61
N TYR A 84 -18.36 -16.74 -9.32
CA TYR A 84 -18.87 -16.61 -10.67
C TYR A 84 -17.74 -16.57 -11.72
N ALA A 85 -16.48 -16.74 -11.30
CA ALA A 85 -15.35 -16.67 -12.19
C ALA A 85 -15.36 -17.78 -13.24
N TRP A 86 -14.82 -17.46 -14.42
CA TRP A 86 -14.75 -18.40 -15.53
C TRP A 86 -13.36 -18.43 -16.14
N SER A 87 -12.78 -19.62 -16.24
CA SER A 87 -11.45 -19.79 -16.82
C SER A 87 -11.37 -19.21 -18.23
N GLY A 88 -10.33 -18.40 -18.45
CA GLY A 88 -10.11 -17.68 -19.70
C GLY A 88 -10.89 -16.37 -19.83
N ALA A 89 -11.72 -15.99 -18.84
CA ALA A 89 -12.54 -14.80 -18.92
C ALA A 89 -11.74 -13.50 -19.05
N VAL A 90 -12.38 -12.54 -19.69
CA VAL A 90 -11.97 -11.15 -19.82
C VAL A 90 -13.00 -10.25 -19.12
N CYS A 91 -12.74 -8.96 -18.95
CA CYS A 91 -13.76 -8.08 -18.38
C CYS A 91 -14.95 -7.90 -19.34
N ASP A 92 -14.67 -7.54 -20.60
CA ASP A 92 -15.66 -7.34 -21.65
C ASP A 92 -15.34 -8.24 -22.86
N ALA A 93 -16.10 -9.32 -23.03
CA ALA A 93 -15.87 -10.29 -24.11
C ALA A 93 -16.15 -9.72 -25.51
N VAL A 94 -17.03 -8.71 -25.60
CA VAL A 94 -17.38 -8.08 -26.88
C VAL A 94 -16.22 -7.22 -27.36
N VAL A 95 -15.67 -6.38 -26.49
CA VAL A 95 -14.50 -5.55 -26.85
C VAL A 95 -13.24 -6.38 -26.95
N ALA A 96 -13.13 -7.43 -26.15
CA ALA A 96 -12.05 -8.38 -26.28
C ALA A 96 -12.10 -9.24 -27.56
N ASN A 97 -13.12 -9.03 -28.40
CA ASN A 97 -13.38 -9.76 -29.65
C ASN A 97 -13.25 -11.29 -29.47
N THR A 98 -13.83 -11.81 -28.39
CA THR A 98 -13.67 -13.20 -27.98
C THR A 98 -15.01 -13.87 -27.72
N VAL A 99 -15.08 -15.17 -27.98
CA VAL A 99 -16.23 -16.02 -27.62
C VAL A 99 -16.18 -16.53 -26.18
N ARG A 100 -15.12 -16.18 -25.45
CA ARG A 100 -14.97 -16.52 -24.03
C ARG A 100 -16.00 -15.75 -23.19
N ASN A 101 -16.23 -16.23 -21.98
CA ASN A 101 -17.12 -15.54 -21.04
C ASN A 101 -16.50 -14.23 -20.57
N GLY A 102 -17.33 -13.19 -20.43
CA GLY A 102 -16.95 -11.91 -19.86
C GLY A 102 -17.54 -11.70 -18.48
N ILE A 103 -16.88 -10.92 -17.62
CA ILE A 103 -17.51 -10.44 -16.38
C ILE A 103 -18.80 -9.70 -16.71
N LYS A 104 -18.74 -8.78 -17.68
CA LYS A 104 -19.86 -7.94 -18.09
C LYS A 104 -21.01 -8.73 -18.71
N GLN A 105 -20.71 -9.67 -19.60
CA GLN A 105 -21.71 -10.41 -20.38
C GLN A 105 -22.30 -11.61 -19.65
N ASN A 106 -21.53 -12.26 -18.78
CA ASN A 106 -21.92 -13.55 -18.21
C ASN A 106 -21.94 -13.53 -16.69
N GLN A 107 -20.84 -13.16 -16.04
CA GLN A 107 -20.70 -13.38 -14.59
C GLN A 107 -21.60 -12.46 -13.75
N ILE A 108 -21.60 -11.15 -14.05
CA ILE A 108 -22.47 -10.19 -13.35
C ILE A 108 -23.95 -10.50 -13.63
N PRO A 109 -24.41 -10.70 -14.88
CA PRO A 109 -25.78 -11.12 -15.14
C PRO A 109 -26.21 -12.38 -14.38
N THR A 110 -25.40 -13.44 -14.39
CA THR A 110 -25.74 -14.68 -13.66
C THR A 110 -25.85 -14.43 -12.15
N PHE A 111 -24.93 -13.67 -11.56
CA PHE A 111 -25.04 -13.29 -10.15
C PHE A 111 -26.32 -12.50 -9.87
N LEU A 112 -26.67 -11.52 -10.71
CA LEU A 112 -27.89 -10.73 -10.53
C LEU A 112 -29.15 -11.61 -10.56
N GLU A 113 -29.20 -12.58 -11.46
CA GLU A 113 -30.30 -13.53 -11.52
C GLU A 113 -30.36 -14.46 -10.30
N ASP A 114 -29.22 -14.96 -9.83
CA ASP A 114 -29.15 -15.80 -8.63
C ASP A 114 -29.52 -15.00 -7.37
N ASN A 115 -29.10 -13.73 -7.29
CA ASN A 115 -29.29 -12.86 -6.11
C ASN A 115 -30.75 -12.49 -5.85
N ILE A 116 -31.60 -12.50 -6.89
CA ILE A 116 -33.04 -12.28 -6.76
C ILE A 116 -33.85 -13.57 -6.70
N TYR A 117 -33.21 -14.73 -6.89
CA TYR A 117 -33.89 -16.01 -6.95
C TYR A 117 -34.26 -16.50 -5.54
N VAL A 118 -35.53 -16.85 -5.38
CA VAL A 118 -36.08 -17.51 -4.18
C VAL A 118 -36.53 -18.90 -4.60
N SER A 119 -36.10 -19.93 -3.84
CA SER A 119 -36.49 -21.31 -4.14
C SER A 119 -37.98 -21.54 -3.87
N ASP A 120 -38.70 -22.06 -4.86
CA ASP A 120 -40.10 -22.46 -4.68
C ASP A 120 -40.28 -23.63 -3.70
N ILE A 121 -39.20 -24.37 -3.40
CA ILE A 121 -39.22 -25.53 -2.50
C ILE A 121 -38.99 -25.09 -1.06
N THR A 122 -37.97 -24.26 -0.80
CA THR A 122 -37.60 -23.86 0.57
C THR A 122 -38.17 -22.50 0.98
N GLY A 123 -38.65 -21.70 0.03
CA GLY A 123 -39.07 -20.31 0.24
C GLY A 123 -37.92 -19.38 0.63
N GLN A 124 -36.67 -19.81 0.50
CA GLN A 124 -35.48 -19.03 0.88
C GLN A 124 -34.74 -18.50 -0.34
N PRO A 125 -34.10 -17.32 -0.24
CA PRO A 125 -33.13 -16.86 -1.23
C PRO A 125 -32.01 -17.89 -1.40
N THR A 126 -31.52 -18.06 -2.62
CA THR A 126 -30.41 -19.02 -2.85
C THR A 126 -29.06 -18.49 -2.38
N LEU A 127 -28.89 -17.16 -2.38
CA LEU A 127 -27.72 -16.49 -1.83
C LEU A 127 -28.01 -15.97 -0.43
N ILE A 128 -27.10 -16.23 0.50
CA ILE A 128 -27.09 -15.66 1.84
C ILE A 128 -25.93 -14.68 1.84
N ASN A 129 -26.22 -13.42 1.54
CA ASN A 129 -25.22 -12.38 1.31
C ASN A 129 -25.70 -10.99 1.81
N PRO A 130 -25.91 -10.82 3.12
CA PRO A 130 -26.33 -9.52 3.67
C PRO A 130 -25.32 -8.42 3.31
N PRO A 131 -25.76 -7.23 2.83
CA PRO A 131 -24.86 -6.21 2.28
C PRO A 131 -23.77 -5.69 3.23
N ASP A 132 -24.01 -5.73 4.54
CA ASP A 132 -23.09 -5.27 5.58
C ASP A 132 -22.17 -6.36 6.14
N GLU A 133 -22.30 -7.60 5.66
CA GLU A 133 -21.40 -8.72 5.98
C GLU A 133 -20.83 -9.44 4.73
N THR A 134 -21.09 -8.89 3.53
CA THR A 134 -20.65 -9.44 2.25
C THR A 134 -19.56 -8.60 1.60
N VAL A 135 -18.47 -9.26 1.19
CA VAL A 135 -17.44 -8.66 0.33
C VAL A 135 -17.68 -9.05 -1.12
N TYR A 136 -17.51 -8.10 -2.02
CA TYR A 136 -17.55 -8.31 -3.47
C TYR A 136 -16.14 -8.13 -4.02
N ALA A 137 -15.61 -9.13 -4.70
CA ALA A 137 -14.24 -9.11 -5.22
C ALA A 137 -14.19 -9.33 -6.73
N ILE A 138 -13.30 -8.61 -7.41
CA ILE A 138 -13.01 -8.80 -8.83
C ILE A 138 -11.50 -9.01 -8.98
N TRP A 139 -11.11 -10.13 -9.60
CA TRP A 139 -9.74 -10.37 -10.05
C TRP A 139 -9.72 -10.79 -11.52
N ILE A 140 -9.35 -9.84 -12.38
CA ILE A 140 -9.46 -9.98 -13.84
C ILE A 140 -8.37 -9.17 -14.53
N GLY A 141 -8.09 -9.52 -15.78
CA GLY A 141 -7.16 -8.80 -16.65
C GLY A 141 -6.14 -9.70 -17.32
N THR A 142 -5.90 -10.92 -16.79
CA THR A 142 -4.88 -11.85 -17.31
C THR A 142 -5.09 -12.17 -18.79
N ASN A 143 -6.33 -12.43 -19.19
CA ASN A 143 -6.69 -12.73 -20.57
C ASN A 143 -6.91 -11.46 -21.40
N ASP A 144 -7.21 -10.32 -20.77
CA ASP A 144 -7.39 -9.04 -21.45
C ASP A 144 -6.04 -8.51 -21.97
N ILE A 145 -5.00 -8.56 -21.13
CA ILE A 145 -3.68 -8.01 -21.45
C ILE A 145 -2.70 -9.04 -21.98
N GLY A 146 -3.03 -10.34 -21.90
CA GLY A 146 -2.21 -11.48 -22.30
C GLY A 146 -2.30 -11.86 -23.78
N TYR A 147 -1.76 -13.05 -24.08
CA TYR A 147 -1.90 -13.69 -25.38
C TYR A 147 -3.37 -13.90 -25.74
N GLY A 148 -3.76 -13.46 -26.94
CA GLY A 148 -5.16 -13.41 -27.37
C GLY A 148 -5.91 -12.14 -26.96
N GLY A 149 -5.22 -11.17 -26.35
CA GLY A 149 -5.76 -9.86 -25.95
C GLY A 149 -4.87 -8.70 -26.44
N PHE A 150 -4.65 -7.69 -25.61
CA PHE A 150 -3.84 -6.50 -25.94
C PHE A 150 -2.37 -6.82 -26.23
N LEU A 151 -1.82 -7.95 -25.73
CA LEU A 151 -0.44 -8.31 -26.01
C LEU A 151 -0.22 -8.60 -27.50
N THR A 152 -1.23 -9.20 -28.15
CA THR A 152 -1.21 -9.63 -29.55
C THR A 152 -2.29 -8.92 -30.38
N GLU A 153 -2.69 -7.73 -29.94
CA GLU A 153 -3.51 -6.79 -30.72
C GLU A 153 -4.84 -7.36 -31.26
N VAL A 154 -5.51 -8.24 -30.50
CA VAL A 154 -6.78 -8.87 -30.95
C VAL A 154 -7.98 -7.91 -30.87
N GLN A 155 -7.84 -6.83 -30.10
CA GLN A 155 -8.89 -5.84 -29.88
C GLN A 155 -9.17 -5.01 -31.13
N PRO A 156 -10.37 -4.38 -31.24
CA PRO A 156 -10.64 -3.40 -32.28
C PRO A 156 -9.57 -2.31 -32.34
N ALA A 157 -9.22 -1.91 -33.58
CA ALA A 157 -8.17 -0.92 -33.81
C ALA A 157 -8.43 0.39 -33.05
N GLY A 158 -7.39 0.92 -32.40
CA GLY A 158 -7.44 2.18 -31.64
C GLY A 158 -7.93 2.03 -30.19
N MET A 159 -8.23 0.83 -29.71
CA MET A 159 -8.60 0.59 -28.32
C MET A 159 -7.43 0.84 -27.35
N SER A 160 -7.69 1.59 -26.28
CA SER A 160 -6.74 1.82 -25.19
C SER A 160 -6.78 0.67 -24.19
N LEU A 161 -5.63 0.36 -23.59
CA LEU A 161 -5.52 -0.59 -22.47
C LEU A 161 -6.42 -0.20 -21.29
N THR A 162 -6.65 1.10 -21.08
CA THR A 162 -7.53 1.65 -20.03
C THR A 162 -8.98 1.18 -20.17
N TYR A 163 -9.40 0.73 -21.35
CA TYR A 163 -10.76 0.21 -21.55
C TYR A 163 -11.06 -0.96 -20.61
N MET A 164 -10.06 -1.81 -20.34
CA MET A 164 -10.23 -2.95 -19.43
C MET A 164 -10.53 -2.47 -18.01
N THR A 165 -9.79 -1.48 -17.50
CA THR A 165 -10.02 -0.92 -16.16
C THR A 165 -11.36 -0.18 -16.10
N ASP A 166 -11.75 0.54 -17.16
CA ASP A 166 -13.07 1.17 -17.26
C ASP A 166 -14.21 0.15 -17.18
N CYS A 167 -14.05 -1.00 -17.84
CA CYS A 167 -15.00 -2.11 -17.73
C CYS A 167 -15.13 -2.61 -16.29
N VAL A 168 -14.01 -2.77 -15.57
CA VAL A 168 -14.01 -3.23 -14.17
C VAL A 168 -14.78 -2.25 -13.28
N TYR A 169 -14.48 -0.95 -13.34
CA TYR A 169 -15.21 0.06 -12.57
C TYR A 169 -16.70 0.12 -12.95
N ALA A 170 -17.04 -0.05 -14.23
CA ALA A 170 -18.44 -0.15 -14.65
C ALA A 170 -19.16 -1.38 -14.06
N GLN A 171 -18.46 -2.49 -13.81
CA GLN A 171 -19.06 -3.65 -13.13
C GLN A 171 -19.19 -3.42 -11.62
N LEU A 172 -18.23 -2.72 -11.01
CA LEU A 172 -18.35 -2.25 -9.62
C LEU A 172 -19.56 -1.33 -9.44
N ASP A 173 -19.84 -0.44 -10.39
CA ASP A 173 -21.05 0.41 -10.39
C ASP A 173 -22.33 -0.42 -10.39
N ARG A 174 -22.39 -1.48 -11.20
CA ARG A 174 -23.55 -2.39 -11.27
C ARG A 174 -23.79 -3.11 -9.95
N LEU A 175 -22.72 -3.57 -9.29
CA LEU A 175 -22.81 -4.18 -7.96
C LEU A 175 -23.24 -3.15 -6.92
N TYR A 176 -22.67 -1.95 -6.95
CA TYR A 176 -23.05 -0.86 -6.04
C TYR A 176 -24.53 -0.48 -6.17
N ALA A 177 -25.04 -0.43 -7.41
CA ALA A 177 -26.43 -0.09 -7.71
C ALA A 177 -27.45 -1.05 -7.09
N ILE A 178 -27.07 -2.32 -6.85
CA ILE A 178 -27.95 -3.31 -6.19
C ILE A 178 -27.72 -3.43 -4.68
N GLY A 179 -26.91 -2.55 -4.10
CA GLY A 179 -26.69 -2.49 -2.65
C GLY A 179 -25.35 -3.03 -2.14
N ALA A 180 -24.43 -3.47 -3.00
CA ALA A 180 -23.09 -3.86 -2.55
C ALA A 180 -22.33 -2.67 -1.94
N ARG A 181 -21.65 -2.86 -0.80
CA ARG A 181 -20.96 -1.78 -0.07
C ARG A 181 -19.53 -2.08 0.36
N ALA A 182 -19.05 -3.32 0.27
CA ALA A 182 -17.67 -3.66 0.59
C ALA A 182 -17.02 -4.34 -0.61
N PHE A 183 -15.98 -3.71 -1.15
CA PHE A 183 -15.33 -4.13 -2.38
C PHE A 183 -13.85 -4.42 -2.15
N VAL A 184 -13.36 -5.49 -2.76
CA VAL A 184 -11.93 -5.78 -2.90
C VAL A 184 -11.58 -5.87 -4.37
N LEU A 185 -10.81 -4.91 -4.87
CA LEU A 185 -10.27 -4.95 -6.22
C LEU A 185 -8.89 -5.60 -6.15
N MET A 186 -8.71 -6.75 -6.80
CA MET A 186 -7.41 -7.42 -6.86
C MET A 186 -6.67 -6.93 -8.10
N ASN A 187 -5.47 -6.39 -7.91
CA ASN A 187 -4.68 -5.88 -9.03
C ASN A 187 -4.08 -7.02 -9.88
N MET A 188 -3.34 -6.68 -10.93
CA MET A 188 -2.76 -7.69 -11.83
C MET A 188 -1.76 -8.56 -11.09
N ALA A 189 -1.81 -9.89 -11.29
CA ALA A 189 -0.68 -10.74 -10.93
C ALA A 189 0.59 -10.31 -11.67
N PRO A 190 1.81 -10.62 -11.18
CA PRO A 190 3.06 -10.28 -11.86
C PRO A 190 3.25 -11.22 -13.06
N LEU A 191 2.49 -10.97 -14.14
CA LEU A 191 2.41 -11.86 -15.29
C LEU A 191 3.77 -12.02 -15.98
N ASP A 192 4.59 -10.97 -15.97
CA ASP A 192 5.98 -10.99 -16.46
C ASP A 192 6.91 -11.89 -15.64
N LEU A 193 6.49 -12.43 -14.50
CA LEU A 193 7.22 -13.46 -13.75
C LEU A 193 6.70 -14.89 -13.98
N THR A 194 5.57 -15.05 -14.69
CA THR A 194 5.04 -16.38 -15.04
C THR A 194 5.94 -17.07 -16.06
N PRO A 195 6.12 -18.40 -16.04
CA PRO A 195 6.90 -19.09 -17.08
C PRO A 195 6.42 -18.79 -18.52
N LEU A 196 5.14 -18.42 -18.69
CA LEU A 196 4.56 -18.01 -19.98
C LEU A 196 5.13 -16.69 -20.50
N TYR A 197 5.40 -15.69 -19.65
CA TYR A 197 5.86 -14.36 -20.08
C TYR A 197 7.22 -13.94 -19.52
N ALA A 198 7.85 -14.75 -18.68
CA ALA A 198 9.12 -14.42 -18.06
C ALA A 198 10.26 -14.24 -19.06
N LEU A 199 11.28 -13.52 -18.61
CA LEU A 199 12.57 -13.46 -19.28
C LEU A 199 13.19 -14.87 -19.34
N PRO A 200 14.05 -15.17 -20.34
CA PRO A 200 14.67 -16.48 -20.49
C PRO A 200 15.41 -16.91 -19.22
N GLN A 201 16.17 -15.98 -18.61
CA GLN A 201 16.91 -16.24 -17.37
C GLN A 201 16.02 -16.55 -16.15
N ASN A 202 14.73 -16.22 -16.22
CA ASN A 202 13.75 -16.43 -15.15
C ASN A 202 12.78 -17.58 -15.47
N GLY A 203 13.13 -18.46 -16.41
CA GLY A 203 12.33 -19.64 -16.76
C GLY A 203 11.33 -19.43 -17.91
N GLY A 204 11.38 -18.25 -18.55
CA GLY A 204 10.60 -17.98 -19.75
C GLY A 204 10.95 -18.90 -20.92
N SER A 205 9.93 -19.44 -21.58
CA SER A 205 10.12 -20.36 -22.72
C SER A 205 9.38 -19.88 -23.97
N LEU A 206 9.92 -20.25 -25.14
CA LEU A 206 9.23 -20.17 -26.43
C LEU A 206 8.22 -21.31 -26.60
N ASP A 207 8.51 -22.47 -26.00
CA ASP A 207 7.59 -23.60 -25.91
C ASP A 207 6.84 -23.49 -24.58
N ALA A 208 5.64 -22.92 -24.64
CA ALA A 208 4.80 -22.64 -23.48
C ALA A 208 3.36 -23.12 -23.71
N GLN A 209 2.76 -23.68 -22.66
CA GLN A 209 1.50 -24.43 -22.72
C GLN A 209 0.34 -23.61 -23.31
N TYR A 210 0.27 -22.32 -23.01
CA TYR A 210 -0.85 -21.45 -23.36
C TYR A 210 -0.57 -20.48 -24.50
N TRP A 211 0.65 -20.46 -25.05
CA TRP A 211 1.04 -19.62 -26.17
C TRP A 211 1.82 -20.44 -27.19
N THR A 212 1.09 -21.30 -27.90
CA THR A 212 1.65 -22.35 -28.75
C THR A 212 2.36 -21.84 -30.01
N ASP A 213 2.05 -20.62 -30.45
CA ASP A 213 2.64 -19.96 -31.62
C ASP A 213 3.58 -18.80 -31.22
N LYS A 214 4.03 -18.76 -29.96
CA LYS A 214 4.88 -17.68 -29.43
C LYS A 214 6.14 -17.44 -30.27
N ALA A 215 6.79 -18.52 -30.73
CA ALA A 215 7.97 -18.42 -31.59
C ALA A 215 7.69 -17.82 -32.98
N ALA A 216 6.47 -18.00 -33.49
CA ALA A 216 6.04 -17.38 -34.75
C ALA A 216 5.64 -15.91 -34.54
N TYR A 217 5.09 -15.58 -33.37
CA TYR A 217 4.74 -14.20 -33.00
C TYR A 217 6.00 -13.34 -32.77
N ASP A 218 6.90 -13.75 -31.88
CA ASP A 218 8.18 -13.08 -31.66
C ASP A 218 9.19 -14.06 -31.04
N SER A 219 10.27 -14.35 -31.78
CA SER A 219 11.35 -15.20 -31.29
C SER A 219 12.19 -14.52 -30.20
N ASN A 220 12.09 -13.20 -30.04
CA ASN A 220 12.71 -12.45 -28.96
C ASN A 220 11.77 -12.33 -27.75
N ILE A 221 11.79 -13.34 -26.88
CA ILE A 221 10.91 -13.38 -25.69
C ILE A 221 11.11 -12.22 -24.72
N THR A 222 12.24 -11.53 -24.75
CA THR A 222 12.45 -10.32 -23.94
C THR A 222 11.45 -9.23 -24.32
N ARG A 223 11.06 -9.10 -25.59
CA ARG A 223 10.10 -8.08 -26.02
C ARG A 223 8.70 -8.33 -25.47
N SER A 224 8.21 -9.57 -25.57
CA SER A 224 6.89 -9.93 -25.03
C SER A 224 6.88 -9.84 -23.50
N SER A 225 7.98 -10.22 -22.84
CA SER A 225 8.15 -10.06 -21.40
C SER A 225 8.12 -8.60 -20.96
N GLU A 226 8.91 -7.72 -21.57
CA GLU A 226 8.94 -6.29 -21.23
C GLU A 226 7.60 -5.60 -21.55
N LYS A 227 6.95 -5.98 -22.65
CA LYS A 227 5.60 -5.48 -22.97
C LYS A 227 4.59 -5.89 -21.89
N MET A 228 4.65 -7.14 -21.41
CA MET A 228 3.81 -7.60 -20.30
C MET A 228 4.08 -6.83 -19.01
N ARG A 229 5.36 -6.65 -18.63
CA ARG A 229 5.75 -5.88 -17.44
C ARG A 229 5.21 -4.45 -17.49
N GLN A 230 5.28 -3.79 -18.66
CA GLN A 230 4.75 -2.44 -18.85
C GLN A 230 3.22 -2.41 -18.73
N TYR A 231 2.51 -3.40 -19.29
CA TYR A 231 1.05 -3.48 -19.19
C TYR A 231 0.59 -3.70 -17.74
N VAL A 232 1.22 -4.64 -17.03
CA VAL A 232 0.95 -4.92 -15.61
C VAL A 232 1.22 -3.67 -14.77
N THR A 233 2.36 -3.00 -14.97
CA THR A 233 2.71 -1.76 -14.28
C THR A 233 1.67 -0.66 -14.51
N MET A 234 1.24 -0.47 -15.75
CA MET A 234 0.25 0.55 -16.13
C MET A 234 -1.10 0.28 -15.46
N VAL A 235 -1.62 -0.94 -15.56
CA VAL A 235 -2.92 -1.31 -14.98
C VAL A 235 -2.89 -1.17 -13.46
N ASN A 236 -1.80 -1.62 -12.81
CA ASN A 236 -1.67 -1.51 -11.35
C ASN A 236 -1.60 -0.05 -10.90
N ALA A 237 -0.89 0.82 -11.63
CA ALA A 237 -0.88 2.24 -11.37
C ALA A 237 -2.28 2.86 -11.50
N ILE A 238 -3.06 2.47 -12.52
CA ILE A 238 -4.45 2.92 -12.66
C ILE A 238 -5.25 2.55 -11.42
N TYR A 239 -5.20 1.30 -10.96
CA TYR A 239 -5.93 0.90 -9.77
C TYR A 239 -5.48 1.62 -8.48
N ASP A 240 -4.18 1.88 -8.33
CA ASP A 240 -3.61 2.59 -7.17
C ASP A 240 -4.03 4.07 -7.11
N TYR A 241 -4.14 4.75 -8.26
CA TYR A 241 -4.53 6.17 -8.31
C TYR A 241 -6.04 6.38 -8.48
N GLN A 242 -6.69 5.61 -9.36
CA GLN A 242 -8.11 5.80 -9.68
C GLN A 242 -9.01 5.31 -8.53
N THR A 243 -8.67 4.23 -7.83
CA THR A 243 -9.55 3.72 -6.75
C THR A 243 -9.69 4.73 -5.60
N PRO A 244 -8.61 5.30 -5.04
CA PRO A 244 -8.74 6.32 -4.00
C PRO A 244 -9.43 7.59 -4.52
N TYR A 245 -9.16 7.99 -5.76
CA TYR A 245 -9.85 9.13 -6.37
C TYR A 245 -11.35 8.89 -6.46
N ASP A 246 -11.80 7.78 -7.05
CA ASP A 246 -13.21 7.46 -7.23
C ASP A 246 -13.93 7.33 -5.87
N VAL A 247 -13.29 6.73 -4.87
CA VAL A 247 -13.89 6.49 -3.56
C VAL A 247 -13.93 7.74 -2.69
N VAL A 248 -12.82 8.49 -2.62
CA VAL A 248 -12.65 9.58 -1.64
C VAL A 248 -12.93 10.95 -2.25
N VAL A 249 -12.43 11.20 -3.46
CA VAL A 249 -12.46 12.53 -4.08
C VAL A 249 -13.74 12.71 -4.89
N ALA A 250 -13.99 11.83 -5.85
CA ALA A 250 -15.20 11.86 -6.67
C ALA A 250 -16.43 11.38 -5.88
N ASN A 251 -16.23 10.71 -4.75
CA ASN A 251 -17.29 10.12 -3.92
C ASN A 251 -18.28 9.29 -4.77
N ARG A 252 -17.74 8.52 -5.72
CA ARG A 252 -18.48 7.65 -6.66
C ARG A 252 -19.26 6.55 -5.94
N TYR A 253 -18.76 6.10 -4.78
CA TYR A 253 -19.36 5.03 -3.99
C TYR A 253 -19.68 5.45 -2.54
N PRO A 254 -20.68 6.34 -2.33
CA PRO A 254 -21.07 6.76 -0.98
C PRO A 254 -21.34 5.59 -0.04
N HIS A 255 -20.92 5.74 1.22
CA HIS A 255 -21.10 4.74 2.29
C HIS A 255 -20.49 3.35 2.00
N SER A 256 -19.60 3.25 1.01
CA SER A 256 -18.92 2.01 0.67
C SER A 256 -17.50 1.99 1.23
N ARG A 257 -16.92 0.79 1.28
CA ARG A 257 -15.56 0.54 1.72
C ARG A 257 -14.84 -0.23 0.62
N PHE A 258 -13.63 0.20 0.33
CA PHE A 258 -12.81 -0.36 -0.74
C PHE A 258 -11.46 -0.76 -0.18
N ALA A 259 -10.93 -1.86 -0.69
CA ALA A 259 -9.52 -2.20 -0.61
C ALA A 259 -9.01 -2.56 -2.01
N VAL A 260 -7.83 -2.05 -2.35
CA VAL A 260 -7.04 -2.62 -3.45
C VAL A 260 -6.15 -3.68 -2.82
N TYR A 261 -6.35 -4.93 -3.22
CA TYR A 261 -5.48 -6.03 -2.82
C TYR A 261 -4.34 -6.14 -3.82
N ASP A 262 -3.15 -5.73 -3.37
CA ASP A 262 -1.92 -5.82 -4.13
C ASP A 262 -1.38 -7.26 -4.19
N VAL A 263 -2.04 -8.08 -5.00
CA VAL A 263 -1.59 -9.44 -5.30
C VAL A 263 -0.34 -9.45 -6.17
N HIS A 264 -0.09 -8.38 -6.93
CA HIS A 264 1.16 -8.18 -7.66
C HIS A 264 2.36 -8.24 -6.70
N ALA A 265 2.35 -7.36 -5.69
CA ALA A 265 3.37 -7.26 -4.66
C ALA A 265 3.53 -8.58 -3.92
N LEU A 266 2.41 -9.17 -3.46
CA LEU A 266 2.44 -10.45 -2.75
C LEU A 266 3.13 -11.55 -3.56
N MET A 267 2.73 -11.74 -4.82
CA MET A 267 3.31 -12.80 -5.65
C MET A 267 4.75 -12.50 -6.06
N THR A 268 5.11 -11.22 -6.22
CA THR A 268 6.50 -10.80 -6.45
C THR A 268 7.36 -11.12 -5.22
N ASP A 269 6.87 -10.87 -4.00
CA ASP A 269 7.60 -11.19 -2.78
C ASP A 269 7.69 -12.71 -2.54
N ILE A 270 6.69 -13.49 -2.94
CA ILE A 270 6.84 -14.96 -2.97
C ILE A 270 7.92 -15.38 -3.97
N TRP A 271 8.03 -14.71 -5.11
CA TRP A 271 9.06 -15.00 -6.10
C TRP A 271 10.47 -14.63 -5.60
N GLU A 272 10.63 -13.46 -4.98
CA GLU A 272 11.91 -12.99 -4.42
C GLU A 272 12.31 -13.73 -3.13
N ASN A 273 11.35 -13.99 -2.25
CA ASN A 273 11.55 -14.51 -0.89
C ASN A 273 10.73 -15.78 -0.61
N PRO A 274 10.81 -16.84 -1.43
CA PRO A 274 9.89 -17.98 -1.37
C PRO A 274 9.90 -18.71 -0.02
N SER A 275 11.01 -18.66 0.72
CA SER A 275 11.12 -19.31 2.03
C SER A 275 10.25 -18.72 3.14
N GLN A 276 9.74 -17.51 2.95
CA GLN A 276 8.83 -16.87 3.91
C GLN A 276 7.38 -17.34 3.72
N TYR A 277 7.08 -17.97 2.59
CA TYR A 277 5.71 -18.19 2.11
C TYR A 277 5.41 -19.65 1.81
N LEU A 278 6.27 -20.28 1.01
CA LEU A 278 6.13 -21.66 0.58
C LEU A 278 6.61 -22.59 1.70
N ASN A 279 6.04 -23.79 1.79
CA ASN A 279 6.37 -24.72 2.88
C ASN A 279 7.82 -25.24 2.77
N GLY A 280 8.35 -25.35 1.55
CA GLY A 280 9.77 -25.69 1.32
C GLY A 280 10.15 -27.11 1.72
N THR A 281 9.23 -28.06 1.54
CA THR A 281 9.51 -29.48 1.81
C THR A 281 10.60 -30.01 0.87
N VAL A 282 10.80 -29.36 -0.28
CA VAL A 282 11.98 -29.46 -1.16
C VAL A 282 12.50 -28.05 -1.49
N PRO A 283 13.67 -27.89 -2.17
CA PRO A 283 14.11 -26.57 -2.61
C PRO A 283 13.04 -25.82 -3.41
N TYR A 284 12.86 -24.55 -3.09
CA TYR A 284 11.84 -23.70 -3.70
C TYR A 284 12.04 -23.55 -5.20
N ASN A 285 10.93 -23.49 -5.95
CA ASN A 285 10.96 -23.25 -7.38
C ASN A 285 9.94 -22.16 -7.76
N VAL A 286 10.46 -21.02 -8.20
CA VAL A 286 9.67 -19.83 -8.56
C VAL A 286 9.76 -19.47 -10.04
N THR A 287 10.61 -20.17 -10.80
CA THR A 287 10.88 -19.91 -12.22
C THR A 287 10.35 -21.01 -13.14
N SER A 288 10.11 -22.22 -12.62
CA SER A 288 9.45 -23.32 -13.32
C SER A 288 8.12 -23.66 -12.65
N SER A 289 7.45 -24.70 -13.15
CA SER A 289 6.11 -25.10 -12.72
C SER A 289 6.01 -26.57 -12.36
N VAL A 290 5.02 -26.92 -11.54
CA VAL A 290 4.69 -28.32 -11.19
C VAL A 290 4.42 -29.13 -12.46
N TYR A 291 3.74 -28.55 -13.44
CA TYR A 291 3.43 -29.17 -14.72
C TYR A 291 4.69 -29.54 -15.50
N ARG A 292 5.64 -28.60 -15.63
CA ARG A 292 6.93 -28.84 -16.31
C ARG A 292 7.80 -29.85 -15.59
N CYS A 293 7.72 -29.90 -14.26
CA CYS A 293 8.42 -30.89 -13.47
C CYS A 293 7.93 -32.32 -13.79
N GLY A 294 6.63 -32.52 -14.00
CA GLY A 294 6.08 -33.82 -14.39
C GLY A 294 6.03 -34.84 -13.24
N SER A 295 6.39 -36.09 -13.52
CA SER A 295 6.25 -37.21 -12.56
C SER A 295 6.97 -37.01 -11.20
N PRO A 296 8.14 -36.35 -11.10
CA PRO A 296 8.78 -36.05 -9.81
C PRO A 296 7.96 -35.10 -8.92
N CYS A 297 7.06 -34.28 -9.48
CA CYS A 297 6.22 -33.35 -8.74
C CYS A 297 4.80 -33.88 -8.48
N THR A 298 4.59 -35.20 -8.59
CA THR A 298 3.29 -35.83 -8.28
C THR A 298 2.93 -35.78 -6.80
N SER A 299 3.92 -35.74 -5.90
CA SER A 299 3.71 -35.65 -4.46
C SER A 299 3.37 -34.23 -4.01
N ASN A 300 2.40 -34.08 -3.11
CA ASN A 300 2.06 -32.79 -2.49
C ASN A 300 3.24 -32.15 -1.75
N ALA A 301 4.14 -32.98 -1.20
CA ALA A 301 5.38 -32.55 -0.54
C ALA A 301 6.40 -31.93 -1.51
N VAL A 302 6.20 -32.05 -2.81
CA VAL A 302 7.04 -31.37 -3.81
C VAL A 302 6.32 -30.12 -4.32
N ARG A 303 5.00 -30.24 -4.54
CA ARG A 303 4.15 -29.16 -5.07
C ARG A 303 4.07 -27.94 -4.14
N ASP A 304 4.19 -28.13 -2.83
CA ASP A 304 4.15 -27.06 -1.83
C ASP A 304 5.38 -26.13 -1.85
N SER A 305 6.38 -26.46 -2.66
CA SER A 305 7.63 -25.72 -2.84
C SER A 305 7.65 -24.92 -4.15
N TYR A 306 6.56 -24.98 -4.94
CA TYR A 306 6.43 -24.27 -6.22
C TYR A 306 5.52 -23.05 -6.10
N LEU A 307 5.92 -21.93 -6.70
CA LEU A 307 5.04 -20.76 -6.89
C LEU A 307 3.98 -21.01 -7.97
N TRP A 308 4.37 -21.68 -9.07
CA TRP A 308 3.55 -21.88 -10.26
C TRP A 308 3.08 -23.33 -10.39
N TYR A 309 1.80 -23.55 -10.70
CA TYR A 309 1.31 -24.89 -11.04
C TYR A 309 1.67 -25.26 -12.47
N ASP A 310 1.39 -24.37 -13.41
CA ASP A 310 1.69 -24.52 -14.82
C ASP A 310 2.37 -23.25 -15.34
N ASP A 311 2.37 -23.00 -16.65
CA ASP A 311 3.08 -21.86 -17.21
C ASP A 311 2.46 -20.49 -16.88
N LEU A 312 1.23 -20.47 -16.38
CA LEU A 312 0.49 -19.23 -16.13
C LEU A 312 -0.05 -19.17 -14.70
N HIS A 313 -0.61 -20.27 -14.20
CA HIS A 313 -1.41 -20.24 -12.99
C HIS A 313 -0.58 -20.44 -11.71
N PRO A 314 -0.92 -19.71 -10.63
CA PRO A 314 -0.32 -19.94 -9.31
C PRO A 314 -0.58 -21.36 -8.82
N SER A 315 0.33 -21.90 -8.02
CA SER A 315 0.17 -23.21 -7.37
C SER A 315 -0.86 -23.17 -6.26
N GLU A 316 -1.38 -24.35 -5.89
CA GLU A 316 -2.36 -24.44 -4.81
C GLU A 316 -1.82 -23.89 -3.48
N GLN A 317 -0.50 -23.96 -3.26
CA GLN A 317 0.14 -23.36 -2.10
C GLN A 317 0.13 -21.83 -2.18
N THR A 318 0.38 -21.25 -3.36
CA THR A 318 0.26 -19.80 -3.59
C THR A 318 -1.17 -19.32 -3.36
N ASP A 319 -2.18 -20.06 -3.83
CA ASP A 319 -3.59 -19.73 -3.62
C ASP A 319 -4.01 -19.73 -2.13
N ARG A 320 -3.41 -20.59 -1.31
CA ARG A 320 -3.59 -20.57 0.16
C ARG A 320 -3.08 -19.26 0.76
N ILE A 321 -1.93 -18.79 0.30
CA ILE A 321 -1.34 -17.53 0.76
C ILE A 321 -2.21 -16.36 0.32
N ILE A 322 -2.65 -16.34 -0.94
CA ILE A 322 -3.55 -15.31 -1.47
C ILE A 322 -4.84 -15.24 -0.65
N ALA A 323 -5.44 -16.39 -0.33
CA ALA A 323 -6.64 -16.48 0.51
C ALA A 323 -6.40 -15.99 1.94
N ARG A 324 -5.26 -16.34 2.55
CA ARG A 324 -4.88 -15.90 3.90
C ARG A 324 -4.76 -14.37 3.94
N GLU A 325 -4.06 -13.79 2.99
CA GLU A 325 -3.84 -12.35 2.92
C GLU A 325 -5.11 -11.58 2.57
N PHE A 326 -5.98 -12.12 1.71
CA PHE A 326 -7.32 -11.57 1.48
C PHE A 326 -8.12 -11.47 2.80
N VAL A 327 -8.13 -12.54 3.60
CA VAL A 327 -8.83 -12.55 4.90
C VAL A 327 -8.21 -11.52 5.86
N ASN A 328 -6.89 -11.34 5.83
CA ASN A 328 -6.21 -10.31 6.63
C ASN A 328 -6.66 -8.90 6.22
N ILE A 329 -6.73 -8.61 4.92
CA ILE A 329 -7.23 -7.33 4.39
C ILE A 329 -8.67 -7.07 4.84
N VAL A 330 -9.57 -8.06 4.67
CA VAL A 330 -10.98 -7.91 5.06
C VAL A 330 -11.13 -7.66 6.57
N ARG A 331 -10.33 -8.34 7.40
CA ARG A 331 -10.32 -8.18 8.86
C ARG A 331 -9.56 -6.95 9.36
N GLY A 332 -8.95 -6.21 8.45
CA GLY A 332 -8.19 -5.03 8.77
C GLY A 332 -6.88 -5.30 9.52
N LYS A 333 -6.23 -6.41 9.19
CA LYS A 333 -4.84 -6.66 9.59
C LYS A 333 -3.94 -6.04 8.54
N ILE A 334 -3.11 -5.07 8.94
CA ILE A 334 -2.12 -4.45 8.05
C ILE A 334 -1.13 -5.53 7.63
N LEU A 335 -1.02 -5.77 6.32
CA LEU A 335 0.06 -6.56 5.75
C LEU A 335 1.31 -5.70 5.63
N PRO A 336 2.49 -6.23 5.98
CA PRO A 336 3.74 -5.56 5.70
C PRO A 336 4.12 -5.82 4.24
N THR A 337 3.53 -5.11 3.27
CA THR A 337 4.01 -5.17 1.89
C THR A 337 4.01 -3.80 1.19
N GLU A 338 5.22 -3.42 0.74
CA GLU A 338 5.56 -2.78 -0.53
C GLU A 338 5.02 -1.39 -0.92
N THR A 339 4.81 -0.48 0.03
CA THR A 339 5.06 0.96 -0.24
C THR A 339 6.32 1.52 0.42
N ALA A 340 7.01 0.63 1.15
CA ALA A 340 8.17 0.89 1.97
C ALA A 340 9.46 0.87 1.12
N ILE A 341 10.18 1.99 1.02
CA ILE A 341 11.45 2.03 0.26
C ILE A 341 12.57 1.38 1.06
N LEU A 342 12.56 1.55 2.38
CA LEU A 342 13.39 0.77 3.29
C LEU A 342 12.58 -0.39 3.88
N PRO A 343 13.18 -1.58 4.10
CA PRO A 343 12.52 -2.67 4.81
C PRO A 343 11.99 -2.19 6.16
N GLN A 344 10.74 -2.58 6.49
CA GLN A 344 10.05 -2.19 7.72
C GLN A 344 9.78 -0.67 7.87
N GLU A 345 9.81 0.13 6.80
CA GLU A 345 9.40 1.55 6.82
C GLU A 345 7.98 1.72 7.38
N ASP A 346 7.06 0.81 7.04
CA ASP A 346 5.68 0.79 7.52
C ASP A 346 5.60 0.58 9.04
N VAL A 347 6.41 -0.34 9.59
CA VAL A 347 6.50 -0.59 11.03
C VAL A 347 7.12 0.61 11.73
N PHE A 348 8.19 1.18 11.16
CA PHE A 348 8.82 2.39 11.68
C PHE A 348 7.84 3.57 11.72
N ARG A 349 7.12 3.79 10.62
CA ARG A 349 6.08 4.81 10.49
C ARG A 349 5.01 4.64 11.57
N ALA A 350 4.47 3.43 11.73
CA ALA A 350 3.44 3.15 12.72
C ALA A 350 3.94 3.39 14.16
N SER A 351 5.16 2.94 14.48
CA SER A 351 5.75 3.14 15.81
C SER A 351 6.04 4.61 16.11
N TYR A 352 6.57 5.35 15.14
CA TYR A 352 6.78 6.80 15.27
C TYR A 352 5.45 7.53 15.47
N ASN A 353 4.44 7.25 14.64
CA ASN A 353 3.14 7.92 14.70
C ASN A 353 2.40 7.64 16.01
N ARG A 354 2.53 6.43 16.57
CA ARG A 354 2.00 6.12 17.90
C ARG A 354 2.54 7.06 18.97
N ILE A 355 3.85 7.33 18.96
CA ILE A 355 4.47 8.27 19.90
C ILE A 355 3.97 9.70 19.65
N GLU A 356 3.86 10.10 18.38
CA GLU A 356 3.29 11.41 18.00
C GLU A 356 1.85 11.59 18.52
N PHE A 357 1.01 10.55 18.40
CA PHE A 357 -0.38 10.59 18.86
C PHE A 357 -0.49 10.54 20.39
N LEU A 358 0.35 9.78 21.08
CA LEU A 358 0.45 9.84 22.54
C LEU A 358 0.87 11.24 23.00
N LYS A 359 1.87 11.84 22.33
CA LYS A 359 2.31 13.21 22.59
C LYS A 359 1.16 14.20 22.38
N ALA A 360 0.42 14.09 21.28
CA ALA A 360 -0.75 14.92 21.01
C ALA A 360 -1.84 14.77 22.09
N TYR A 361 -2.15 13.53 22.49
CA TYR A 361 -3.14 13.25 23.53
C TYR A 361 -2.75 13.84 24.88
N PHE A 362 -1.59 13.49 25.43
CA PHE A 362 -1.19 13.96 26.76
C PHE A 362 -0.91 15.46 26.81
N SER A 363 -0.51 16.07 25.69
CA SER A 363 -0.38 17.52 25.59
C SER A 363 -1.71 18.26 25.59
N HIS A 364 -2.84 17.57 25.37
CA HIS A 364 -4.19 18.14 25.30
C HIS A 364 -5.21 17.37 26.16
N ILE A 365 -4.72 16.57 27.12
CA ILE A 365 -5.58 15.81 28.02
C ILE A 365 -6.41 16.78 28.87
N GLN A 366 -7.68 16.43 29.11
CA GLN A 366 -8.62 17.29 29.84
C GLN A 366 -8.21 17.60 31.28
N SER A 367 -7.28 16.83 31.86
CA SER A 367 -6.76 17.05 33.22
C SER A 367 -5.59 18.04 33.18
N PRO A 368 -5.75 19.30 33.65
CA PRO A 368 -4.71 20.32 33.54
C PRO A 368 -3.43 19.96 34.31
N HIS A 369 -3.58 19.29 35.46
CA HIS A 369 -2.45 18.82 36.26
C HIS A 369 -1.61 17.76 35.51
N ILE A 370 -2.27 16.77 34.88
CA ILE A 370 -1.56 15.74 34.10
C ILE A 370 -0.93 16.35 32.85
N GLN A 371 -1.62 17.28 32.19
CA GLN A 371 -1.13 18.00 31.02
C GLN A 371 0.14 18.80 31.34
N GLN A 372 0.12 19.61 32.40
CA GLN A 372 1.28 20.41 32.83
C GLN A 372 2.47 19.51 33.17
N ARG A 373 2.20 18.41 33.88
CA ARG A 373 3.24 17.44 34.25
C ARG A 373 3.84 16.73 33.02
N PHE A 374 3.01 16.33 32.05
CA PHE A 374 3.50 15.76 30.79
C PHE A 374 4.41 16.74 30.04
N LYS A 375 3.99 18.00 29.95
CA LYS A 375 4.78 19.07 29.31
C LYS A 375 6.13 19.28 29.99
N ALA A 376 6.18 19.22 31.32
CA ALA A 376 7.40 19.39 32.10
C ALA A 376 8.34 18.18 32.06
N GLU A 377 7.80 16.96 32.05
CA GLU A 377 8.59 15.75 32.28
C GLU A 377 8.88 14.94 31.00
N LEU A 378 8.01 14.97 29.99
CA LEU A 378 8.10 14.08 28.83
C LEU A 378 8.05 14.77 27.46
N LEU A 379 7.42 15.94 27.32
CA LEU A 379 7.28 16.56 26.01
C LEU A 379 8.64 16.83 25.35
N HIS A 380 9.54 17.51 26.06
CA HIS A 380 10.87 17.83 25.54
C HIS A 380 11.73 16.57 25.26
N PRO A 381 11.83 15.59 26.18
CA PRO A 381 12.50 14.32 25.89
C PRO A 381 11.96 13.57 24.66
N ILE A 382 10.64 13.60 24.43
CA ILE A 382 10.04 12.99 23.23
C ILE A 382 10.49 13.74 21.98
N GLU A 383 10.47 15.08 22.00
CA GLU A 383 10.87 15.91 20.85
C GLU A 383 12.34 15.73 20.49
N GLU A 384 13.24 15.73 21.48
CA GLU A 384 14.67 15.47 21.28
C GLU A 384 14.90 14.08 20.68
N PHE A 385 14.22 13.07 21.23
CA PHE A 385 14.29 11.71 20.71
C PHE A 385 13.77 11.61 19.27
N GLN A 386 12.63 12.24 18.97
CA GLN A 386 12.04 12.23 17.63
C GLN A 386 12.97 12.91 16.61
N ALA A 387 13.64 14.00 16.99
CA ALA A 387 14.65 14.64 16.15
C ALA A 387 15.85 13.71 15.89
N LEU A 388 16.34 13.03 16.92
CA LEU A 388 17.44 12.07 16.81
C LEU A 388 17.09 10.86 15.92
N VAL A 389 15.95 10.21 16.16
CA VAL A 389 15.52 9.05 15.37
C VAL A 389 15.19 9.43 13.93
N THR A 390 14.62 10.60 13.69
CA THR A 390 14.41 11.11 12.32
C THR A 390 15.74 11.33 11.60
N THR A 391 16.75 11.86 12.31
CA THR A 391 18.09 12.08 11.75
C THR A 391 18.75 10.75 11.40
N GLU A 392 18.73 9.77 12.30
CA GLU A 392 19.30 8.46 12.05
C GLU A 392 18.57 7.72 10.92
N TYR A 393 17.24 7.81 10.83
CA TYR A 393 16.49 7.27 9.70
C TYR A 393 16.88 7.94 8.39
N THR A 394 17.05 9.27 8.39
CA THR A 394 17.48 10.02 7.20
C THR A 394 18.88 9.60 6.74
N LEU A 395 19.79 9.37 7.68
CA LEU A 395 21.13 8.87 7.37
C LEU A 395 21.08 7.46 6.78
N LEU A 396 20.27 6.56 7.37
CA LEU A 396 20.05 5.21 6.85
C LEU A 396 19.46 5.25 5.42
N PHE A 397 18.50 6.15 5.19
CA PHE A 397 17.92 6.33 3.87
C PHE A 397 18.92 6.86 2.85
N LYS A 398 19.78 7.81 3.23
CA LYS A 398 20.83 8.35 2.36
C LYS A 398 21.94 7.33 2.07
N ASP A 399 22.27 6.46 3.03
CA ASP A 399 23.21 5.35 2.84
C ASP A 399 22.66 4.33 1.84
N ALA A 400 21.37 4.00 1.98
CA ALA A 400 20.65 3.11 1.07
C ALA A 400 20.45 3.74 -0.33
N PHE A 401 20.16 5.04 -0.39
CA PHE A 401 19.91 5.78 -1.63
C PHE A 401 20.74 7.07 -1.69
N PRO A 402 22.03 6.96 -2.08
CA PRO A 402 22.90 8.13 -2.20
C PRO A 402 22.41 9.14 -3.25
N HIS A 403 21.66 8.66 -4.25
CA HIS A 403 21.05 9.46 -5.30
C HIS A 403 19.57 9.11 -5.45
N ARG A 404 18.72 10.13 -5.61
CA ARG A 404 17.25 9.99 -5.71
C ARG A 404 16.80 9.09 -6.87
N VAL A 405 17.57 9.03 -7.96
CA VAL A 405 17.30 8.12 -9.10
C VAL A 405 17.35 6.64 -8.71
N ASN A 406 18.10 6.30 -7.65
CA ASN A 406 18.23 4.92 -7.17
C ASN A 406 16.97 4.47 -6.40
N GLU A 407 16.14 5.40 -5.92
CA GLU A 407 14.91 5.08 -5.17
C GLU A 407 13.95 4.22 -6.00
N ALA A 408 13.89 4.44 -7.31
CA ALA A 408 13.03 3.68 -8.22
C ALA A 408 13.58 2.28 -8.55
N ALA A 409 14.88 2.06 -8.37
CA ALA A 409 15.54 0.78 -8.68
C ALA A 409 15.49 -0.23 -7.52
N GLY A 410 15.08 0.21 -6.32
CA GLY A 410 15.09 -0.60 -5.11
C GLY A 410 16.51 -0.92 -4.59
N LEU A 411 16.59 -1.68 -3.49
CA LEU A 411 17.86 -2.09 -2.89
C LEU A 411 18.25 -3.53 -3.28
N PRO A 412 19.51 -3.77 -3.71
CA PRO A 412 20.08 -5.11 -3.78
C PRO A 412 20.06 -5.83 -2.43
N GLU A 413 19.92 -7.16 -2.41
CA GLU A 413 19.72 -7.95 -1.19
C GLU A 413 20.71 -7.68 -0.03
N PRO A 414 22.03 -7.58 -0.24
CA PRO A 414 22.96 -7.26 0.86
C PRO A 414 22.70 -5.87 1.49
N GLN A 415 22.37 -4.89 0.66
CA GLN A 415 22.04 -3.53 1.11
C GLN A 415 20.65 -3.49 1.76
N ARG A 416 19.70 -4.27 1.25
CA ARG A 416 18.37 -4.47 1.84
C ARG A 416 18.49 -5.08 3.25
N ALA A 417 19.34 -6.09 3.45
CA ALA A 417 19.59 -6.68 4.75
C ALA A 417 20.23 -5.69 5.75
N GLN A 418 21.24 -4.93 5.32
CA GLN A 418 21.86 -3.87 6.13
C GLN A 418 20.86 -2.77 6.51
N ALA A 419 20.05 -2.32 5.55
CA ALA A 419 18.98 -1.35 5.78
C ALA A 419 17.96 -1.88 6.80
N ARG A 420 17.55 -3.15 6.68
CA ARG A 420 16.65 -3.82 7.62
C ARG A 420 17.24 -3.84 9.03
N GLU A 421 18.53 -4.14 9.18
CA GLU A 421 19.18 -4.11 10.49
C GLU A 421 19.20 -2.69 11.10
N GLY A 422 19.45 -1.68 10.26
CA GLY A 422 19.37 -0.27 10.61
C GLY A 422 17.98 0.13 11.12
N VAL A 423 16.92 -0.20 10.36
CA VAL A 423 15.54 0.10 10.77
C VAL A 423 15.17 -0.64 12.06
N ASN A 424 15.58 -1.90 12.22
CA ASN A 424 15.36 -2.65 13.47
C ASN A 424 16.04 -2.00 14.69
N ARG A 425 17.22 -1.37 14.54
CA ARG A 425 17.85 -0.60 15.63
C ARG A 425 16.99 0.61 16.03
N LEU A 426 16.42 1.30 15.06
CA LEU A 426 15.54 2.44 15.30
C LEU A 426 14.22 2.02 15.95
N LEU A 427 13.65 0.88 15.52
CA LEU A 427 12.44 0.30 16.13
C LEU A 427 12.67 -0.01 17.61
N ARG A 428 13.80 -0.61 17.99
CA ARG A 428 14.15 -0.84 19.39
C ARG A 428 14.21 0.47 20.21
N LYS A 429 14.74 1.55 19.62
CA LYS A 429 14.75 2.87 20.25
C LYS A 429 13.33 3.39 20.47
N LEU A 430 12.48 3.29 19.46
CA LEU A 430 11.08 3.70 19.53
C LEU A 430 10.32 2.90 20.60
N ASP A 431 10.55 1.59 20.70
CA ASP A 431 9.95 0.73 21.72
C ASP A 431 10.38 1.12 23.14
N MET A 432 11.66 1.46 23.34
CA MET A 432 12.15 1.95 24.63
C MET A 432 11.45 3.26 25.04
N LEU A 433 11.36 4.24 24.14
CA LEU A 433 10.65 5.49 24.43
C LEU A 433 9.17 5.22 24.73
N ASN A 434 8.52 4.35 23.95
CA ASN A 434 7.14 3.95 24.18
C ASN A 434 6.94 3.28 25.55
N GLY A 435 7.90 2.48 26.00
CA GLY A 435 7.94 1.90 27.34
C GLY A 435 8.01 2.97 28.44
N ASN A 436 8.84 4.00 28.25
CA ASN A 436 8.96 5.13 29.17
C ASN A 436 7.64 5.92 29.27
N ILE A 437 7.00 6.21 28.12
CA ILE A 437 5.69 6.88 28.08
C ILE A 437 4.62 6.02 28.79
N THR A 438 4.66 4.70 28.57
CA THR A 438 3.74 3.74 29.21
C THR A 438 3.89 3.73 30.73
N ALA A 439 5.13 3.66 31.23
CA ALA A 439 5.42 3.70 32.65
C ALA A 439 4.99 5.04 33.29
N TRP A 440 5.29 6.15 32.62
CA TRP A 440 4.89 7.48 33.05
C TRP A 440 3.36 7.63 33.11
N ALA A 441 2.64 7.17 32.09
CA ALA A 441 1.17 7.23 32.03
C ALA A 441 0.54 6.43 33.18
N TYR A 442 1.10 5.26 33.49
CA TYR A 442 0.63 4.44 34.61
C TYR A 442 0.86 5.12 35.96
N GLN A 443 2.06 5.67 36.19
CA GLN A 443 2.43 6.30 37.46
C GLN A 443 1.65 7.60 37.69
N ASN A 444 1.56 8.46 36.66
CA ASN A 444 1.15 9.85 36.78
C ASN A 444 -0.28 10.13 36.29
N ALA A 445 -0.74 9.42 35.26
CA ALA A 445 -2.09 9.58 34.71
C ALA A 445 -3.07 8.48 35.16
N LYS A 446 -2.57 7.44 35.87
CA LYS A 446 -3.33 6.24 36.26
C LYS A 446 -3.96 5.52 35.05
N VAL A 447 -3.29 5.62 33.90
CA VAL A 447 -3.66 4.97 32.65
C VAL A 447 -2.72 3.81 32.39
N ASP A 448 -3.24 2.60 32.26
CA ASP A 448 -2.45 1.45 31.87
C ASP A 448 -2.42 1.28 30.34
N LEU A 449 -1.40 1.85 29.68
CA LEU A 449 -1.20 1.71 28.24
C LEU A 449 -0.73 0.30 27.81
N ARG A 450 -0.61 -0.67 28.73
CA ARG A 450 -0.41 -2.10 28.40
C ARG A 450 -1.75 -2.78 28.11
N GLN A 451 -2.86 -2.22 28.59
CA GLN A 451 -4.20 -2.68 28.24
C GLN A 451 -4.53 -2.23 26.83
N VAL A 452 -4.83 -3.18 25.94
CA VAL A 452 -5.01 -2.95 24.50
C VAL A 452 -6.10 -1.91 24.24
N ASP A 453 -7.28 -2.09 24.83
CA ASP A 453 -8.43 -1.20 24.59
C ASP A 453 -8.17 0.24 25.09
N ALA A 454 -7.52 0.37 26.26
CA ALA A 454 -7.19 1.68 26.83
C ALA A 454 -6.17 2.42 25.96
N ARG A 455 -5.16 1.69 25.46
CA ARG A 455 -4.13 2.23 24.58
C ARG A 455 -4.72 2.67 23.24
N GLU A 456 -5.53 1.83 22.60
CA GLU A 456 -6.13 2.14 21.30
C GLU A 456 -7.11 3.32 21.37
N ASN A 457 -7.90 3.42 22.44
CA ASN A 457 -8.76 4.58 22.65
C ASN A 457 -7.96 5.89 22.76
N ILE A 458 -6.86 5.87 23.52
CA ILE A 458 -5.99 7.03 23.68
C ILE A 458 -5.28 7.40 22.38
N LEU A 459 -4.77 6.41 21.64
CA LEU A 459 -4.14 6.64 20.33
C LEU A 459 -5.15 7.24 19.33
N THR A 460 -6.38 6.72 19.30
CA THR A 460 -7.46 7.24 18.44
C THR A 460 -7.79 8.70 18.77
N GLN A 461 -7.88 9.04 20.07
CA GLN A 461 -8.11 10.42 20.49
C GLN A 461 -6.92 11.32 20.15
N GLY A 462 -5.70 10.83 20.37
CA GLY A 462 -4.46 11.51 20.02
C GLY A 462 -4.34 11.82 18.53
N GLU A 463 -4.65 10.86 17.68
CA GLU A 463 -4.69 11.01 16.23
C GLU A 463 -5.76 12.04 15.81
N ALA A 464 -6.96 11.99 16.39
CA ALA A 464 -8.01 12.98 16.12
C ALA A 464 -7.62 14.39 16.55
N ILE A 465 -6.89 14.53 17.67
CA ILE A 465 -6.32 15.82 18.12
C ILE A 465 -5.26 16.29 17.12
N TRP A 466 -4.31 15.42 16.76
CA TRP A 466 -3.26 15.71 15.80
C TRP A 466 -3.85 16.15 14.45
N ALA A 467 -4.81 15.42 13.90
CA ALA A 467 -5.41 15.69 12.60
C ALA A 467 -6.20 17.01 12.57
N ARG A 468 -6.89 17.35 13.68
CA ARG A 468 -7.57 18.65 13.82
C ARG A 468 -6.57 19.80 13.87
N ARG A 469 -5.49 19.67 14.66
CA ARG A 469 -4.43 20.69 14.72
C ARG A 469 -3.79 20.87 13.35
N PHE A 470 -3.47 19.78 12.65
CA PHE A 470 -2.86 19.83 11.32
C PHE A 470 -3.75 20.58 10.32
N ARG A 471 -5.03 20.20 10.20
CA ARG A 471 -5.97 20.89 9.30
C ARG A 471 -6.06 22.38 9.60
N SER A 472 -6.22 22.73 10.87
CA SER A 472 -6.38 24.13 11.25
C SER A 472 -5.10 24.96 11.08
N ILE A 473 -3.91 24.38 11.29
CA ILE A 473 -2.65 25.07 10.96
C ILE A 473 -2.49 25.22 9.44
N LYS A 474 -2.87 24.20 8.67
CA LYS A 474 -2.82 24.25 7.22
C LYS A 474 -3.76 25.35 6.67
N GLU A 475 -5.00 25.40 7.16
CA GLU A 475 -5.97 26.45 6.81
C GLU A 475 -5.43 27.86 7.09
N ASP A 476 -4.79 28.06 8.25
CA ASP A 476 -4.13 29.34 8.59
C ASP A 476 -2.98 29.69 7.64
N ILE A 477 -2.18 28.70 7.23
CA ILE A 477 -1.07 28.90 6.28
C ILE A 477 -1.64 29.23 4.89
N ASP A 478 -2.62 28.46 4.41
CA ASP A 478 -3.27 28.67 3.11
C ASP A 478 -3.84 30.10 3.02
N ALA A 479 -4.65 30.49 4.01
CA ALA A 479 -5.28 31.81 4.07
C ALA A 479 -4.26 32.96 4.21
N LEU A 480 -3.10 32.71 4.81
CA LEU A 480 -2.02 33.69 4.87
C LEU A 480 -1.33 33.82 3.52
N LEU A 481 -1.01 32.72 2.85
CA LEU A 481 -0.32 32.73 1.56
C LEU A 481 -1.14 33.37 0.45
N GLU A 482 -2.48 33.30 0.51
CA GLU A 482 -3.39 34.00 -0.41
C GLU A 482 -3.20 35.54 -0.40
N GLN A 483 -2.62 36.10 0.66
CA GLN A 483 -2.38 37.54 0.79
C GLN A 483 -1.10 37.98 0.07
N PHE A 484 -0.29 37.04 -0.41
CA PHE A 484 1.00 37.28 -1.04
C PHE A 484 1.00 36.80 -2.48
N SER A 485 1.70 37.53 -3.34
CA SER A 485 1.97 37.11 -4.71
C SER A 485 3.32 37.65 -5.16
N TYR A 486 3.92 37.00 -6.16
CA TYR A 486 5.11 37.47 -6.85
C TYR A 486 4.73 37.76 -8.31
N TYR A 487 4.75 39.03 -8.70
CA TYR A 487 4.28 39.49 -10.02
C TYR A 487 2.86 38.97 -10.39
N GLY A 488 1.95 38.96 -9.40
CA GLY A 488 0.58 38.48 -9.59
C GLY A 488 0.44 36.96 -9.64
N GLN A 489 1.53 36.20 -9.55
CA GLN A 489 1.49 34.74 -9.40
C GLN A 489 1.34 34.34 -7.93
N PRO A 490 0.45 33.38 -7.62
CA PRO A 490 0.24 32.93 -6.25
C PRO A 490 1.47 32.19 -5.72
N LEU A 491 1.69 32.28 -4.41
CA LEU A 491 2.65 31.43 -3.72
C LEU A 491 2.07 30.03 -3.53
N GLN A 492 2.91 29.02 -3.68
CA GLN A 492 2.56 27.62 -3.47
C GLN A 492 3.58 26.96 -2.54
N TYR A 493 3.26 25.81 -1.98
CA TYR A 493 4.20 25.01 -1.20
C TYR A 493 4.15 23.55 -1.59
N VAL A 494 5.22 22.82 -1.30
CA VAL A 494 5.31 21.36 -1.47
C VAL A 494 5.61 20.66 -0.15
N GLY A 495 5.56 19.33 -0.16
CA GLY A 495 6.08 18.52 0.92
C GLY A 495 5.06 18.21 2.00
N SER A 496 5.51 18.19 3.26
CA SER A 496 4.74 17.54 4.34
C SER A 496 3.46 18.29 4.75
N LEU A 497 3.36 19.57 4.42
CA LEU A 497 2.16 20.38 4.65
C LEU A 497 1.02 20.06 3.68
N CYS A 498 1.28 19.41 2.53
CA CYS A 498 0.22 19.05 1.59
C CYS A 498 -0.70 17.96 2.17
N HIS A 499 -0.10 16.97 2.84
CA HIS A 499 -0.80 15.74 3.24
C HIS A 499 -0.57 15.32 4.70
N GLY A 500 0.17 16.13 5.49
CA GLY A 500 0.47 15.86 6.90
C GLY A 500 1.52 14.77 7.14
N THR A 501 2.15 14.26 6.07
CA THR A 501 3.13 13.19 6.12
C THR A 501 4.47 13.66 5.59
N ARG A 502 5.55 13.29 6.29
CA ARG A 502 6.92 13.60 5.90
C ARG A 502 7.36 12.73 4.71
N GLY A 503 8.40 13.16 4.01
CA GLY A 503 8.94 12.41 2.87
C GLY A 503 9.49 11.03 3.22
N ARG A 504 9.81 10.23 2.19
CA ARG A 504 10.32 8.86 2.32
C ARG A 504 11.60 8.77 3.14
N HIS A 505 12.51 9.73 2.99
CA HIS A 505 13.73 9.85 3.79
C HIS A 505 13.50 10.13 5.27
N LYS A 506 12.25 10.38 5.71
CA LYS A 506 11.83 10.52 7.12
C LYS A 506 10.83 9.41 7.52
N GLY A 507 10.80 8.30 6.77
CA GLY A 507 9.98 7.12 7.05
C GLY A 507 8.48 7.33 6.88
N LYS A 508 8.06 8.30 6.06
CA LYS A 508 6.64 8.67 5.88
C LYS A 508 5.90 8.93 7.21
N SER A 509 6.62 9.40 8.21
CA SER A 509 6.09 9.72 9.53
C SER A 509 5.16 10.93 9.50
N ALA A 510 4.27 11.03 10.47
CA ALA A 510 3.44 12.22 10.69
C ALA A 510 4.32 13.47 10.87
N ILE A 511 3.89 14.61 10.32
CA ILE A 511 4.57 15.89 10.55
C ILE A 511 4.56 16.23 12.05
N ASN A 512 5.72 16.61 12.59
CA ASN A 512 5.78 17.25 13.90
C ASN A 512 5.30 18.69 13.74
N MET A 513 4.10 18.99 14.22
CA MET A 513 3.52 20.33 14.10
C MET A 513 4.29 21.40 14.87
N ASP A 514 5.07 21.02 15.86
CA ASP A 514 5.83 21.97 16.68
C ASP A 514 7.20 22.31 16.07
N ASP A 515 7.57 21.64 14.97
CA ASP A 515 8.81 21.84 14.21
C ASP A 515 8.55 21.62 12.71
N CYS A 516 7.52 22.28 12.17
CA CYS A 516 7.19 22.26 10.75
C CYS A 516 7.85 23.42 9.99
N ASP A 517 8.21 23.16 8.75
CA ASP A 517 8.74 24.09 7.75
C ASP A 517 7.73 24.29 6.60
N VAL A 518 7.84 25.41 5.87
CA VAL A 518 7.05 25.68 4.66
C VAL A 518 7.99 25.81 3.46
N ASP A 519 7.99 24.80 2.59
CA ASP A 519 8.80 24.80 1.36
C ASP A 519 8.08 25.57 0.25
N LEU A 520 8.22 26.90 0.26
CA LEU A 520 7.52 27.79 -0.67
C LEU A 520 8.16 27.85 -2.05
N PHE A 521 7.33 28.01 -3.08
CA PHE A 521 7.77 28.29 -4.44
C PHE A 521 6.76 29.17 -5.19
N VAL A 522 7.23 29.78 -6.28
CA VAL A 522 6.38 30.46 -7.25
C VAL A 522 6.76 30.03 -8.67
N VAL A 523 5.75 29.76 -9.49
CA VAL A 523 5.92 29.41 -10.90
C VAL A 523 5.73 30.67 -11.73
N HIS A 524 6.79 31.13 -12.39
CA HIS A 524 6.74 32.32 -13.23
C HIS A 524 7.75 32.21 -14.39
N ALA A 525 7.29 31.70 -15.53
CA ALA A 525 8.16 31.35 -16.66
C ALA A 525 8.99 32.53 -17.21
N GLU A 526 8.44 33.74 -17.23
CA GLU A 526 9.16 34.93 -17.73
C GLU A 526 10.33 35.32 -16.80
N GLU A 527 10.04 35.59 -15.53
CA GLU A 527 11.06 35.84 -14.49
C GLU A 527 12.08 34.70 -14.38
N TRP A 528 11.64 33.45 -14.52
CA TRP A 528 12.54 32.30 -14.57
C TRP A 528 13.54 32.41 -15.73
N ARG A 529 13.06 32.61 -16.96
CA ARG A 529 13.91 32.74 -18.15
C ARG A 529 14.80 33.99 -18.09
N ARG A 530 14.31 35.05 -17.44
CA ARG A 530 15.07 36.29 -17.20
C ARG A 530 16.25 36.05 -16.27
N HIS A 531 16.06 35.33 -15.17
CA HIS A 531 17.09 35.17 -14.15
C HIS A 531 18.01 33.96 -14.37
N LEU A 532 17.50 32.88 -14.98
CA LEU A 532 18.25 31.63 -15.14
C LEU A 532 19.65 31.80 -15.78
N PRO A 533 19.84 32.59 -16.87
CA PRO A 533 21.17 32.78 -17.45
C PRO A 533 22.16 33.43 -16.48
N VAL A 534 21.71 34.46 -15.74
CA VAL A 534 22.54 35.19 -14.77
C VAL A 534 22.87 34.31 -13.57
N ILE A 535 21.89 33.54 -13.08
CA ILE A 535 22.09 32.59 -11.98
C ILE A 535 23.11 31.53 -12.40
N ARG A 536 22.98 30.93 -13.59
CA ARG A 536 23.94 29.92 -14.06
C ARG A 536 25.36 30.45 -14.23
N ASP A 537 25.51 31.71 -14.63
CA ASP A 537 26.80 32.36 -14.87
C ASP A 537 27.48 32.79 -13.56
N ARG A 538 26.72 33.43 -12.64
CA ARG A 538 27.28 34.14 -11.47
C ARG A 538 27.01 33.48 -10.14
N PHE A 539 25.97 32.65 -10.06
CA PHE A 539 25.49 32.00 -8.82
C PHE A 539 25.10 30.53 -9.10
N PRO A 540 25.99 29.71 -9.70
CA PRO A 540 25.64 28.37 -10.14
C PRO A 540 25.11 27.47 -9.00
N GLU A 541 25.53 27.72 -7.77
CA GLU A 541 25.05 27.06 -6.53
C GLU A 541 23.59 27.36 -6.20
N ASN A 542 23.05 28.47 -6.67
CA ASN A 542 21.66 28.89 -6.47
C ASN A 542 20.70 28.25 -7.47
N PHE A 543 21.16 27.31 -8.30
CA PHE A 543 20.32 26.54 -9.21
C PHE A 543 20.39 25.05 -8.90
N SER A 544 19.27 24.46 -8.50
CA SER A 544 19.20 23.02 -8.21
C SER A 544 17.82 22.47 -8.52
N ASN A 545 17.76 21.32 -9.20
CA ASN A 545 16.52 20.59 -9.50
C ASN A 545 15.41 21.46 -10.13
N GLY A 546 15.78 22.32 -11.08
CA GLY A 546 14.79 23.21 -11.72
C GLY A 546 14.20 24.27 -10.79
N LYS A 547 14.92 24.63 -9.72
CA LYS A 547 14.61 25.74 -8.82
C LYS A 547 15.75 26.76 -8.82
N ILE A 548 15.39 28.04 -8.74
CA ILE A 548 16.30 29.15 -8.52
C ILE A 548 16.08 29.61 -7.08
N TYR A 549 17.14 29.51 -6.29
CA TYR A 549 17.19 29.91 -4.89
C TYR A 549 17.61 31.37 -4.82
N PRO A 550 16.74 32.30 -4.38
CA PRO A 550 17.05 33.72 -4.49
C PRO A 550 18.08 34.21 -3.48
N LEU A 551 18.31 33.50 -2.37
CA LEU A 551 19.16 34.00 -1.28
C LEU A 551 20.61 34.25 -1.72
N GLY A 552 21.14 35.45 -1.43
CA GLY A 552 22.51 35.82 -1.81
C GLY A 552 22.69 36.24 -3.27
N THR A 553 21.61 36.29 -4.06
CA THR A 553 21.63 36.70 -5.47
C THR A 553 21.12 38.13 -5.67
N HIS A 554 21.03 38.58 -6.92
CA HIS A 554 20.42 39.87 -7.29
C HIS A 554 18.88 39.89 -7.16
N MET A 555 18.22 38.78 -6.84
CA MET A 555 16.75 38.65 -6.77
C MET A 555 16.18 39.22 -5.46
N HIS A 556 16.47 40.49 -5.17
CA HIS A 556 16.11 41.13 -3.90
C HIS A 556 14.60 41.20 -3.64
N GLU A 557 13.77 41.29 -4.68
CA GLU A 557 12.32 41.31 -4.52
C GLU A 557 11.77 39.98 -3.99
N LEU A 558 12.25 38.86 -4.52
CA LEU A 558 11.85 37.53 -4.05
C LEU A 558 12.42 37.22 -2.65
N GLN A 559 13.62 37.73 -2.33
CA GLN A 559 14.18 37.68 -0.97
C GLN A 559 13.34 38.49 0.02
N ASN A 560 12.95 39.72 -0.34
CA ASN A 560 12.10 40.58 0.50
C ASN A 560 10.72 39.96 0.71
N LEU A 561 10.15 39.32 -0.33
CA LEU A 561 8.90 38.57 -0.21
C LEU A 561 9.06 37.37 0.73
N SER A 562 10.15 36.62 0.63
CA SER A 562 10.45 35.49 1.52
C SER A 562 10.50 35.95 2.98
N HIS A 563 11.17 37.07 3.25
CA HIS A 563 11.25 37.67 4.58
C HIS A 563 9.88 38.15 5.10
N ALA A 564 9.10 38.83 4.27
CA ALA A 564 7.76 39.30 4.62
C ALA A 564 6.81 38.14 4.96
N VAL A 565 6.80 37.09 4.13
CA VAL A 565 6.00 35.88 4.37
C VAL A 565 6.47 35.16 5.62
N GLY A 566 7.79 35.01 5.83
CA GLY A 566 8.34 34.39 7.04
C GLY A 566 7.93 35.09 8.33
N HIS A 567 7.96 36.42 8.35
CA HIS A 567 7.45 37.21 9.48
C HIS A 567 5.95 37.05 9.70
N ALA A 568 5.16 37.05 8.62
CA ALA A 568 3.72 36.88 8.70
C ALA A 568 3.36 35.47 9.24
N LEU A 569 4.02 34.42 8.74
CA LEU A 569 3.88 33.05 9.23
C LEU A 569 4.24 32.93 10.71
N ALA A 570 5.37 33.53 11.13
CA ALA A 570 5.79 33.52 12.52
C ALA A 570 4.77 34.18 13.44
N ALA A 571 4.22 35.34 13.04
CA ALA A 571 3.20 36.05 13.80
C ALA A 571 1.89 35.25 13.88
N ASN A 572 1.40 34.74 12.75
CA ASN A 572 0.12 34.04 12.66
C ASN A 572 0.12 32.71 13.42
N LEU A 573 1.24 31.99 13.41
CA LEU A 573 1.36 30.67 14.03
C LEU A 573 1.92 30.71 15.46
N THR A 574 2.11 31.90 16.04
CA THR A 574 2.58 32.05 17.42
C THR A 574 1.63 31.37 18.40
N GLY A 575 2.18 30.49 19.26
CA GLY A 575 1.38 29.70 20.21
C GLY A 575 0.61 28.52 19.60
N ARG A 576 0.58 28.43 18.26
CA ARG A 576 -0.01 27.29 17.53
C ARG A 576 1.03 26.20 17.22
N VAL A 577 2.26 26.63 16.95
CA VAL A 577 3.44 25.77 16.74
C VAL A 577 4.55 26.14 17.72
N GLY A 578 5.31 25.14 18.18
CA GLY A 578 6.34 25.33 19.21
C GLY A 578 7.50 26.27 18.82
N LYS A 579 7.90 26.29 17.55
CA LYS A 579 9.05 27.08 17.05
C LYS A 579 8.68 28.07 15.95
N SER A 580 7.58 28.81 16.10
CA SER A 580 7.09 29.75 15.05
C SER A 580 8.13 30.78 14.61
N TRP A 581 9.04 31.19 15.49
CA TRP A 581 10.12 32.13 15.18
C TRP A 581 11.05 31.63 14.06
N ARG A 582 11.14 30.31 13.84
CA ARG A 582 11.96 29.73 12.76
C ARG A 582 11.48 30.12 11.36
N PHE A 583 10.22 30.51 11.18
CA PHE A 583 9.74 30.97 9.88
C PHE A 583 10.41 32.28 9.43
N ILE A 584 10.87 33.12 10.37
CA ILE A 584 11.58 34.37 10.03
C ILE A 584 12.88 34.07 9.30
N GLU A 585 13.63 33.06 9.75
CA GLU A 585 14.96 32.74 9.23
C GLU A 585 14.95 31.67 8.13
N ASN A 586 13.94 30.80 8.11
CA ASN A 586 13.94 29.60 7.25
C ASN A 586 12.89 29.63 6.13
N THR A 587 12.13 30.72 5.97
CA THR A 587 11.21 30.84 4.85
C THR A 587 11.96 31.35 3.62
N GLU A 588 12.12 30.49 2.62
CA GLU A 588 12.68 30.84 1.31
C GLU A 588 11.67 30.50 0.21
N ILE A 589 11.34 31.47 -0.64
CA ILE A 589 10.49 31.27 -1.81
C ILE A 589 11.38 31.04 -3.02
N VAL A 590 11.36 29.83 -3.57
CA VAL A 590 12.14 29.52 -4.79
C VAL A 590 11.34 29.81 -6.06
N LEU A 591 12.00 30.31 -7.10
CA LEU A 591 11.39 30.52 -8.41
C LEU A 591 11.43 29.23 -9.24
N ARG A 592 10.43 28.99 -10.11
CA ARG A 592 10.35 27.84 -11.04
C ARG A 592 9.76 28.23 -12.41
N GLU A 593 10.09 27.48 -13.46
CA GLU A 593 9.53 27.69 -14.81
C GLU A 593 8.12 27.14 -14.99
N ILE A 594 7.91 25.91 -14.53
CA ILE A 594 6.69 25.13 -14.69
C ILE A 594 6.34 24.47 -13.36
N ASP A 595 5.05 24.15 -13.21
CA ASP A 595 4.61 23.33 -12.10
C ASP A 595 5.02 21.89 -12.37
N ALA A 596 6.00 21.41 -11.62
CA ALA A 596 6.58 20.09 -11.82
C ALA A 596 6.53 19.31 -10.51
N TYR A 597 5.34 19.16 -9.91
CA TYR A 597 5.01 18.09 -8.97
C TYR A 597 3.52 17.81 -8.93
#